data_AF-A0AA42BET7-F1
#
_entry.id   AF-A0AA42BET7-F1
#
_cell.length_a   1.000
_cell.length_b   1.000
_cell.length_c   1.000
_cell.angle_alpha   90.00
_cell.angle_beta   90.00
_cell.angle_gamma   90.00
#
_symmetry.space_group_name_H-M   'P 1'
#
loop_
_entity.id
_entity.type
_entity.pdbx_description
1 polymer ?
#
loop_
_entity_poly.entity_id
_entity_poly.type
_entity_poly.pdbx_seq_one_letter_code
_entity_poly.pdbx_strand_id
1 'polypeptide(L)'
;MFDISDAEYSEIMRKANEAETAYRLEQAKKLEEALSVVAALVSPRKLQHIKEYIAESEITSDFEITETHGGHKEDCTGYAFRYAYIDQQVGYLGDDFSGEIWIPLPKGKFLKFHFAM
;
A
#
# COMPACT_ATOMS: atom_id res chain seq x y z
N MET A 1 18.39 6.55 -35.00
CA MET A 1 18.90 5.95 -33.76
C MET A 1 19.09 7.12 -32.82
N PHE A 2 18.29 7.23 -31.75
CA PHE A 2 18.44 8.31 -30.77
C PHE A 2 19.65 7.95 -29.90
N ASP A 3 20.82 8.49 -30.23
CA ASP A 3 22.00 8.44 -29.35
C ASP A 3 21.78 9.49 -28.26
N ILE A 4 21.35 9.03 -27.08
CA ILE A 4 21.33 9.84 -25.87
C ILE A 4 22.78 9.98 -25.43
N SER A 5 23.28 11.20 -25.26
CA SER A 5 24.65 11.40 -24.80
C SER A 5 24.83 10.91 -23.35
N ASP A 6 26.04 10.50 -22.96
CA ASP A 6 26.35 10.06 -21.59
C ASP A 6 25.95 11.11 -20.52
N ALA A 7 26.03 12.40 -20.87
CA ALA A 7 25.60 13.50 -20.02
C ALA A 7 24.08 13.55 -19.86
N GLU A 8 23.33 13.39 -20.96
CA GLU A 8 21.87 13.32 -20.93
C GLU A 8 21.39 12.06 -20.19
N TYR A 9 22.05 10.92 -20.40
CA TYR A 9 21.76 9.68 -19.67
C TYR A 9 21.99 9.85 -18.17
N SER A 10 23.12 10.45 -17.77
CA SER A 10 23.43 10.71 -16.36
C SER A 10 22.41 11.65 -15.71
N GLU A 11 21.95 12.69 -16.43
CA GLU A 11 20.95 13.62 -15.92
C GLU A 11 19.56 12.97 -15.80
N ILE A 12 19.17 12.11 -16.75
CA ILE A 12 17.93 11.33 -16.69
C ILE A 12 17.96 10.40 -15.48
N MET A 13 19.05 9.65 -15.27
CA MET A 13 19.19 8.72 -14.14
C MET A 13 19.17 9.46 -12.81
N ARG A 14 19.81 10.63 -12.72
CA ARG A 14 19.76 11.47 -11.51
C ARG A 14 18.34 11.94 -11.20
N LYS A 15 17.62 12.48 -12.20
CA LYS A 15 16.23 12.93 -12.02
C LYS A 15 15.29 11.79 -11.66
N ALA A 16 15.49 10.61 -12.26
CA ALA A 16 14.74 9.41 -11.90
C ALA A 16 14.98 9.01 -10.45
N ASN A 17 16.24 8.98 -10.00
CA ASN A 17 16.59 8.66 -8.62
C ASN A 17 16.07 9.69 -7.61
N GLU A 18 16.13 10.99 -7.94
CA GLU A 18 15.55 12.06 -7.12
C GLU A 18 14.02 11.92 -7.00
N ALA A 19 13.33 11.64 -8.12
CA ALA A 19 11.88 11.44 -8.14
C ALA A 19 11.46 10.17 -7.38
N GLU A 20 12.18 9.06 -7.54
CA GLU A 20 11.93 7.81 -6.81
C GLU A 20 12.12 8.00 -5.30
N THR A 21 13.17 8.73 -4.90
CA THR A 21 13.42 9.04 -3.48
C THR A 21 12.29 9.89 -2.90
N ALA A 22 11.85 10.93 -3.62
CA ALA A 22 10.75 11.79 -3.19
C ALA A 22 9.43 11.01 -3.05
N TYR A 23 9.13 10.14 -4.02
CA TYR A 23 7.94 9.30 -3.99
C TYR A 23 7.95 8.34 -2.78
N ARG A 24 9.08 7.67 -2.53
CA ARG A 24 9.24 6.78 -1.36
C ARG A 24 9.05 7.50 -0.04
N LEU A 25 9.60 8.72 0.08
CA LEU A 25 9.42 9.55 1.28
C LEU A 25 7.96 9.97 1.48
N GLU A 26 7.26 10.33 0.40
CA GLU A 26 5.85 10.69 0.46
C GLU A 26 4.97 9.50 0.89
N GLN A 27 5.20 8.32 0.30
CA GLN A 27 4.45 7.11 0.66
C GLN A 27 4.75 6.66 2.09
N ALA A 28 5.99 6.76 2.54
CA ALA A 28 6.36 6.49 3.94
C ALA A 28 5.64 7.44 4.91
N LYS A 29 5.51 8.72 4.55
CA LYS A 29 4.76 9.71 5.34
C LYS A 29 3.27 9.38 5.41
N LYS A 30 2.64 9.04 4.27
CA LYS A 30 1.23 8.61 4.23
C LYS A 30 0.98 7.37 5.08
N LEU A 31 1.89 6.40 5.02
CA LEU A 31 1.84 5.21 5.86
C LEU A 31 1.94 5.58 7.35
N GLU A 32 2.87 6.43 7.75
CA GLU A 32 3.04 6.86 9.14
C GLU A 32 1.78 7.59 9.66
N GLU A 33 1.22 8.51 8.87
CA GLU A 33 0.00 9.23 9.21
C GLU A 33 -1.20 8.27 9.37
N ALA A 34 -1.39 7.35 8.43
CA ALA A 34 -2.45 6.36 8.49
C ALA A 34 -2.29 5.43 9.70
N LEU A 35 -1.08 4.93 9.96
CA LEU A 35 -0.79 4.05 11.10
C LEU A 35 -0.97 4.76 12.44
N SER A 36 -0.68 6.07 12.53
CA SER A 36 -0.95 6.88 13.72
C SER A 36 -2.45 6.92 14.03
N VAL A 37 -3.29 7.14 13.01
CA VAL A 37 -4.76 7.10 13.17
C VAL A 37 -5.23 5.70 13.55
N VAL A 38 -4.71 4.66 12.90
CA VAL A 38 -5.04 3.27 13.23
C VAL A 38 -4.68 2.95 14.68
N ALA A 39 -3.49 3.36 15.14
CA ALA A 39 -3.02 3.14 16.50
C ALA A 39 -3.93 3.77 17.56
N ALA A 40 -4.57 4.90 17.25
CA ALA A 40 -5.56 5.53 18.13
C ALA A 40 -6.92 4.80 18.14
N LEU A 41 -7.20 3.95 17.15
CA LEU A 41 -8.48 3.28 16.98
C LEU A 41 -8.47 1.81 17.40
N VAL A 42 -7.34 1.12 17.31
CA VAL A 42 -7.25 -0.33 17.52
C VAL A 42 -6.35 -0.71 18.69
N SER A 43 -6.50 -1.94 19.19
CA SER A 43 -5.59 -2.47 20.21
C SER A 43 -4.16 -2.64 19.67
N PRO A 44 -3.11 -2.58 20.51
CA PRO A 44 -1.73 -2.78 20.07
C PRO A 44 -1.52 -4.08 19.30
N ARG A 45 -2.19 -5.17 19.70
CA ARG A 45 -2.16 -6.44 18.97
C ARG A 45 -2.73 -6.30 17.56
N LYS A 46 -3.87 -5.62 17.40
CA LYS A 46 -4.47 -5.43 16.07
C LYS A 46 -3.60 -4.52 15.19
N LEU A 47 -3.00 -3.48 15.76
CA LEU A 47 -2.05 -2.62 15.07
C LEU A 47 -0.83 -3.43 14.57
N GLN A 48 -0.27 -4.29 15.42
CA GLN A 48 0.87 -5.13 15.06
C GLN A 48 0.54 -6.04 13.87
N HIS A 49 -0.59 -6.72 13.92
CA HIS A 49 -1.08 -7.58 12.84
C HIS A 49 -1.36 -6.80 11.54
N ILE A 50 -1.80 -5.54 11.62
CA ILE A 50 -1.96 -4.68 10.44
C ILE A 50 -0.60 -4.35 9.81
N LYS A 51 0.41 -4.03 10.63
CA LYS A 51 1.77 -3.78 10.14
C LYS A 51 2.39 -5.00 9.49
N GLU A 52 2.20 -6.18 10.09
CA GLU A 52 2.64 -7.46 9.52
C GLU A 52 1.98 -7.69 8.16
N TYR A 53 0.67 -7.52 8.05
CA TYR A 53 -0.05 -7.68 6.80
C TYR A 53 0.41 -6.71 5.70
N ILE A 54 0.67 -5.44 6.04
CA ILE A 54 1.22 -4.45 5.10
C ILE A 54 2.64 -4.85 4.68
N ALA A 55 3.46 -5.38 5.59
CA ALA A 55 4.82 -5.82 5.27
C ALA A 55 4.86 -7.10 4.42
N GLU A 56 3.85 -7.96 4.54
CA GLU A 56 3.65 -9.13 3.67
C GLU A 56 3.13 -8.73 2.28
N SER A 57 2.49 -7.56 2.17
CA SER A 57 2.07 -6.97 0.89
C SER A 57 3.28 -6.28 0.24
N GLU A 58 3.83 -6.84 -0.85
CA GLU A 58 5.14 -6.45 -1.39
C GLU A 58 5.29 -4.95 -1.67
N ILE A 59 4.56 -4.43 -2.66
CA ILE A 59 4.61 -3.02 -3.05
C ILE A 59 3.31 -2.38 -2.55
N THR A 60 3.40 -1.49 -1.55
CA THR A 60 2.23 -0.80 -1.00
C THR A 60 2.30 0.71 -1.15
N SER A 61 1.16 1.33 -1.47
CA SER A 61 1.04 2.78 -1.64
C SER A 61 -0.37 3.28 -1.31
N ASP A 62 -0.56 4.60 -1.37
CA ASP A 62 -1.87 5.26 -1.37
C ASP A 62 -2.71 4.95 -0.13
N PHE A 63 -2.03 4.99 1.02
CA PHE A 63 -2.65 4.79 2.33
C PHE A 63 -3.67 5.90 2.65
N GLU A 64 -4.89 5.48 3.01
CA GLU A 64 -5.99 6.37 3.36
C GLU A 64 -6.89 5.75 4.44
N ILE A 65 -7.55 6.59 5.25
CA ILE A 65 -8.64 6.17 6.13
C ILE A 65 -9.98 6.57 5.50
N THR A 66 -10.80 5.60 5.15
CA THR A 66 -12.10 5.80 4.48
C THR A 66 -13.25 5.21 5.29
N GLU A 67 -14.49 5.60 4.97
CA GLU A 67 -15.73 5.09 5.59
C GLU A 67 -16.42 4.02 4.72
N THR A 68 -15.92 3.81 3.50
CA THR A 68 -16.45 2.83 2.54
C THR A 68 -15.36 1.85 2.12
N HIS A 69 -15.75 0.65 1.70
CA HIS A 69 -14.85 -0.33 1.11
C HIS A 69 -15.26 -0.66 -0.32
N GLY A 70 -14.29 -1.07 -1.13
CA GLY A 70 -14.50 -1.71 -2.43
C GLY A 70 -14.30 -3.22 -2.33
N GLY A 71 -14.29 -3.88 -3.48
CA GLY A 71 -13.88 -5.29 -3.59
C GLY A 71 -14.79 -6.29 -2.88
N HIS A 72 -14.27 -7.50 -2.76
CA HIS A 72 -14.94 -8.62 -2.10
C HIS A 72 -14.27 -8.94 -0.77
N LYS A 73 -15.05 -9.49 0.17
CA LYS A 73 -14.56 -9.82 1.50
C LYS A 73 -13.75 -11.12 1.43
N GLU A 74 -12.53 -11.07 1.95
CA GLU A 74 -11.66 -12.22 2.08
C GLU A 74 -11.31 -12.49 3.55
N ASP A 75 -11.27 -13.77 3.94
CA ASP A 75 -10.95 -14.19 5.30
C ASP A 75 -9.44 -14.18 5.52
N CYS A 76 -8.97 -13.33 6.43
CA CYS A 76 -7.56 -13.20 6.81
C CYS A 76 -7.31 -14.00 8.09
N THR A 77 -7.37 -15.32 7.98
CA THR A 77 -7.15 -16.24 9.11
C THR A 77 -5.74 -16.05 9.67
N GLY A 78 -5.63 -15.93 11.00
CA GLY A 78 -4.36 -15.61 11.68
C GLY A 78 -4.20 -14.14 12.03
N TYR A 79 -4.97 -13.25 11.39
CA TYR A 79 -4.95 -11.82 11.68
C TYR A 79 -5.99 -11.39 12.72
N ALA A 80 -5.63 -10.45 13.59
CA ALA A 80 -6.53 -9.93 14.61
C ALA A 80 -7.74 -9.15 14.03
N PHE A 81 -7.65 -8.69 12.78
CA PHE A 81 -8.75 -8.05 12.05
C PHE A 81 -9.68 -9.04 11.33
N ARG A 82 -9.33 -10.33 11.27
CA ARG A 82 -10.10 -11.49 10.76
C ARG A 82 -10.42 -11.50 9.27
N TYR A 83 -10.67 -10.35 8.65
CA TYR A 83 -11.00 -10.24 7.23
C TYR A 83 -10.58 -8.88 6.70
N ALA A 84 -10.36 -8.80 5.41
CA ALA A 84 -10.18 -7.57 4.65
C ALA A 84 -11.13 -7.58 3.45
N TYR A 85 -11.34 -6.42 2.84
CA TYR A 85 -11.90 -6.38 1.49
C TYR A 85 -10.77 -6.19 0.50
N ILE A 86 -10.82 -6.92 -0.60
CA ILE A 86 -9.79 -6.91 -1.62
C ILE A 86 -10.46 -6.72 -2.98
N ASP A 87 -10.00 -5.73 -3.73
CA ASP A 87 -10.31 -5.54 -5.13
C ASP A 87 -9.04 -5.81 -5.93
N GLN A 88 -8.85 -7.07 -6.31
CA GLN A 88 -7.66 -7.55 -7.01
C GLN A 88 -7.91 -7.56 -8.52
N GLN A 89 -6.97 -6.98 -9.25
CA GLN A 89 -6.84 -7.07 -10.69
C GLN A 89 -5.68 -8.02 -11.02
N VAL A 90 -5.95 -8.92 -11.95
CA VAL A 90 -4.97 -9.88 -12.46
C VAL A 90 -4.40 -9.34 -13.77
N GLY A 91 -3.08 -9.25 -13.87
CA GLY A 91 -2.37 -8.83 -15.07
C GLY A 91 -2.59 -9.77 -16.25
N TYR A 92 -2.19 -9.32 -17.44
CA TYR A 92 -2.45 -10.02 -18.71
C TYR A 92 -1.82 -11.43 -18.77
N LEU A 93 -0.76 -11.65 -18.00
CA LEU A 93 0.00 -12.90 -17.95
C LEU A 93 -0.35 -13.76 -16.72
N GLY A 94 -1.18 -13.25 -15.79
CA GLY A 94 -1.66 -14.00 -14.62
C GLY A 94 -0.65 -14.17 -13.48
N ASP A 95 0.54 -13.60 -13.61
CA ASP A 95 1.62 -13.55 -12.61
C ASP A 95 1.65 -12.23 -11.84
N ASP A 96 1.27 -11.12 -12.48
CA ASP A 96 1.14 -9.82 -11.82
C ASP A 96 -0.22 -9.67 -11.14
N PHE A 97 -0.23 -9.25 -9.87
CA PHE A 97 -1.44 -8.94 -9.12
C PHE A 97 -1.34 -7.55 -8.53
N SER A 98 -2.34 -6.70 -8.79
CA SER A 98 -2.42 -5.39 -8.16
C SER A 98 -3.83 -5.08 -7.76
N GLY A 99 -4.02 -4.17 -6.82
CA GLY A 99 -5.35 -3.89 -6.35
C GLY A 99 -5.41 -2.98 -5.14
N GLU A 100 -6.58 -2.92 -4.55
CA GLU A 100 -6.83 -2.15 -3.34
C GLU A 100 -7.28 -3.08 -2.21
N ILE A 101 -6.79 -2.81 -1.01
CA ILE A 101 -7.17 -3.55 0.20
C ILE A 101 -7.79 -2.58 1.20
N TRP A 102 -8.87 -3.02 1.85
CA TRP A 102 -9.51 -2.33 2.96
C TRP A 102 -9.52 -3.20 4.21
N ILE A 103 -8.76 -2.80 5.23
CA ILE A 103 -8.78 -3.46 6.54
C ILE A 103 -9.82 -2.79 7.44
N PRO A 104 -10.77 -3.54 8.03
CA PRO A 104 -11.81 -2.98 8.88
C PRO A 104 -11.24 -2.42 10.20
N LEU A 105 -11.58 -1.17 10.49
CA LEU A 105 -11.30 -0.46 11.73
C LEU A 105 -12.61 -0.22 12.52
N PRO A 106 -12.52 0.06 13.83
CA PRO A 106 -13.69 0.45 14.62
C PRO A 106 -14.39 1.69 14.06
N LYS A 107 -15.68 1.85 14.43
CA LYS A 107 -16.54 2.97 14.01
C LYS A 107 -16.83 3.03 12.50
N GLY A 108 -16.82 1.88 11.82
CA GLY A 108 -17.16 1.80 10.40
C GLY A 108 -16.11 2.42 9.48
N LYS A 109 -14.87 2.54 9.95
CA LYS A 109 -13.74 3.03 9.15
C LYS A 109 -12.95 1.88 8.56
N PHE A 110 -12.17 2.17 7.53
CA PHE A 110 -11.28 1.22 6.87
C PHE A 110 -9.92 1.86 6.65
N LEU A 111 -8.86 1.09 6.85
CA LEU A 111 -7.55 1.42 6.32
C LEU A 111 -7.50 0.92 4.87
N LYS A 112 -7.45 1.84 3.92
CA LYS A 112 -7.28 1.57 2.50
C LYS A 112 -5.80 1.68 2.14
N PHE A 113 -5.30 0.77 1.30
CA PHE A 113 -4.02 0.92 0.62
C PHE A 113 -4.01 0.14 -0.69
N HIS A 114 -3.19 0.59 -1.64
CA HIS A 114 -2.90 -0.13 -2.87
C HIS A 114 -1.82 -1.18 -2.61
N PHE A 115 -1.92 -2.32 -3.29
CA PHE A 115 -0.88 -3.32 -3.34
C PHE A 115 -0.54 -3.68 -4.80
N ALA A 116 0.71 -4.05 -5.04
CA ALA A 116 1.15 -4.70 -6.27
C ALA A 116 2.18 -5.79 -5.94
N MET A 117 2.12 -6.88 -6.68
CA MET A 117 2.96 -8.08 -6.62
C MET A 117 3.23 -8.57 -8.05
#